data_AF-A0A2W6CCU1-F1
#
_entry.id   AF-A0A2W6CCU1-F1
#
_cell.length_a   1.000
_cell.length_b   1.000
_cell.length_c   1.000
_cell.angle_alpha   90.00
_cell.angle_beta   90.00
_cell.angle_gamma   90.00
#
_symmetry.space_group_name_H-M   'P 1'
#
loop_
_entity.id
_entity.type
_entity.pdbx_description
1 polymer ?
#
loop_
_entity_poly.entity_id
_entity_poly.type
_entity_poly.pdbx_seq_one_letter_code
_entity_poly.pdbx_strand_id
1 'polypeptide(L)' 'MSARRSPETRSAVVTRLRAAGCVFAEDEARLLIAAARSPAELAAMVDRRAAGLPLEHVLGWAEFCGLRIA' A
#
# COMPACT_ATOMS: atom_id res chain seq x y z
N MET A 1 11.21 7.74 19.87
CA MET A 1 11.24 8.69 18.72
C MET A 1 10.19 8.27 17.71
N SER A 2 8.94 8.71 17.90
CA SER A 2 7.85 8.40 16.97
C SER A 2 7.68 9.59 16.03
N ALA A 3 8.26 9.51 14.84
CA ALA A 3 8.08 10.55 13.84
C ALA A 3 6.61 10.48 13.37
N ARG A 4 5.86 11.59 13.55
CA ARG A 4 4.58 11.80 12.87
C ARG A 4 4.85 11.68 11.37
N ARG A 5 4.53 10.53 10.76
CA ARG A 5 4.58 10.43 9.29
C ARG A 5 3.52 11.38 8.74
N SER A 6 3.97 12.38 8.00
CA SER A 6 3.15 13.26 7.18
C SER A 6 2.21 12.43 6.31
N PRO A 7 1.05 12.96 5.87
CA PRO A 7 0.21 12.28 4.90
C PRO A 7 1.07 11.87 3.69
N GLU A 8 1.19 10.56 3.47
CA GLU A 8 2.00 10.03 2.38
C GLU A 8 1.31 10.42 1.07
N THR A 9 1.87 11.42 0.39
CA THR A 9 1.41 11.80 -0.96
C THR A 9 1.59 10.59 -1.88
N ARG A 10 0.72 10.39 -2.88
CA ARG A 10 0.81 9.27 -3.84
C ARG A 10 2.23 9.02 -4.36
N SER A 11 2.96 10.09 -4.70
CA SER A 11 4.35 10.02 -5.17
C SER A 11 5.31 9.44 -4.12
N ALA A 12 5.13 9.73 -2.84
CA ALA A 12 5.94 9.17 -1.76
C ALA A 12 5.70 7.67 -1.58
N VAL A 13 4.43 7.22 -1.66
CA VAL A 13 4.08 5.80 -1.62
C VAL A 13 4.72 5.05 -2.77
N VAL A 14 4.57 5.54 -4.00
CA VAL A 14 5.17 4.93 -5.20
C VAL A 14 6.70 4.84 -5.06
N THR A 15 7.35 5.92 -4.62
CA THR A 15 8.79 5.95 -4.43
C THR A 15 9.24 4.88 -3.43
N ARG A 16 8.52 4.74 -2.32
CA ARG A 16 8.81 3.74 -1.28
C ARG A 16 8.64 2.30 -1.80
N LEU A 17 7.57 2.03 -2.53
CA LEU A 17 7.31 0.70 -3.12
C LEU A 17 8.36 0.34 -4.18
N ARG A 18 8.75 1.27 -5.05
CA ARG A 18 9.84 1.03 -6.02
C ARG A 18 11.18 0.76 -5.34
N ALA A 19 11.51 1.51 -4.28
CA ALA A 19 12.71 1.27 -3.51
C ALA A 19 12.72 -0.11 -2.83
N ALA A 20 11.53 -0.67 -2.54
CA ALA A 20 11.35 -2.04 -2.04
C ALA A 20 11.34 -3.11 -3.15
N GLY A 21 11.50 -2.74 -4.42
CA GLY A 21 11.48 -3.65 -5.56
C GLY A 21 10.10 -4.01 -6.09
N CYS A 22 9.03 -3.30 -5.67
CA CYS A 22 7.70 -3.51 -6.24
C CYS A 22 7.65 -3.00 -7.69
N VAL A 23 7.43 -3.91 -8.64
CA VAL A 23 7.40 -3.61 -10.09
C VAL A 23 6.15 -2.79 -10.47
N PHE A 24 5.02 -3.03 -9.81
CA PHE A 24 3.74 -2.38 -10.09
C PHE A 24 3.41 -1.23 -9.12
N ALA A 25 4.44 -0.54 -8.62
CA ALA A 25 4.33 0.40 -7.51
C ALA A 25 3.21 1.45 -7.67
N GLU A 26 2.97 1.97 -8.87
CA GLU A 26 1.87 2.92 -9.14
C GLU A 26 0.49 2.32 -8.94
N ASP A 27 0.25 1.12 -9.44
CA ASP A 27 -1.05 0.44 -9.34
C ASP A 27 -1.27 -0.07 -7.92
N GLU A 28 -0.24 -0.64 -7.30
CA GLU A 28 -0.27 -1.00 -5.88
C GLU A 28 -0.56 0.23 -5.00
N ALA A 29 0.11 1.37 -5.23
CA ALA A 29 -0.14 2.59 -4.48
C ALA A 29 -1.59 3.09 -4.61
N ARG A 30 -2.19 3.00 -5.80
CA ARG A 30 -3.61 3.35 -6.00
C ARG A 30 -4.52 2.49 -5.13
N LEU A 31 -4.28 1.17 -5.09
CA LEU A 31 -5.07 0.23 -4.30
C LEU A 31 -4.91 0.47 -2.79
N LEU A 32 -3.68 0.66 -2.32
CA LEU A 32 -3.40 0.93 -0.90
C LEU A 32 -4.04 2.25 -0.44
N ILE A 33 -3.93 3.31 -1.23
CA ILE A 33 -4.53 4.62 -0.92
C ILE A 33 -6.07 4.52 -0.92
N ALA A 34 -6.65 3.79 -1.86
CA ALA A 34 -8.09 3.60 -1.92
C ALA A 34 -8.65 2.76 -0.75
N ALA A 35 -7.85 1.82 -0.24
CA ALA A 35 -8.25 0.92 0.85
C ALA A 35 -8.05 1.52 2.25
N ALA A 36 -7.05 2.38 2.44
CA ALA A 36 -6.72 2.95 3.74
C ALA A 36 -7.79 3.95 4.23
N ARG A 37 -8.25 3.80 5.47
CA ARG A 37 -9.22 4.71 6.11
C ARG A 37 -8.56 5.89 6.82
N SER A 38 -7.23 5.86 6.96
CA SER A 38 -6.46 6.93 7.59
C SER A 38 -5.01 6.96 7.08
N PRO A 39 -4.30 8.10 7.22
CA PRO A 39 -2.87 8.17 6.88
C PRO A 39 -2.00 7.18 7.66
N ALA A 40 -2.35 6.88 8.91
CA ALA A 40 -1.62 5.92 9.74
C ALA A 40 -1.81 4.49 9.24
N GLU A 41 -3.03 4.14 8.84
CA GLU A 41 -3.32 2.85 8.22
C GLU A 41 -2.59 2.70 6.89
N LEU A 42 -2.60 3.74 6.04
CA LEU A 42 -1.85 3.75 4.78
C LEU A 42 -0.36 3.46 5.02
N ALA A 43 0.27 4.18 5.94
CA ALA A 43 1.69 3.96 6.27
C ALA A 43 1.96 2.52 6.72
N ALA A 44 1.08 1.93 7.55
CA ALA A 44 1.21 0.53 7.98
C ALA A 44 1.01 -0.46 6.83
N MET A 45 0.09 -0.19 5.90
CA MET A 45 -0.11 -1.02 4.72
C MET A 45 1.11 -0.97 3.78
N VAL A 46 1.66 0.22 3.53
CA VAL A 46 2.86 0.42 2.72
C VAL A 46 4.07 -0.25 3.36
N ASP A 47 4.23 -0.17 4.67
CA ASP A 47 5.33 -0.84 5.39
C ASP A 47 5.24 -2.37 5.27
N ARG A 48 4.04 -2.96 5.38
CA ARG A 48 3.84 -4.41 5.16
C ARG A 48 4.14 -4.81 3.72
N ARG A 49 3.69 -4.02 2.74
CA ARG A 49 3.94 -4.30 1.33
C ARG A 49 5.43 -4.22 1.00
N ALA A 50 6.11 -3.18 1.48
CA ALA A 50 7.55 -2.99 1.31
C ALA A 50 8.38 -4.08 2.01
N ALA A 51 7.85 -4.71 3.07
CA ALA A 51 8.45 -5.87 3.70
C ALA A 51 8.26 -7.18 2.92
N GLY A 52 7.60 -7.14 1.76
CA GLY A 52 7.39 -8.29 0.87
C GLY A 52 6.08 -9.03 1.06
N LEU A 53 5.19 -8.57 1.95
CA LEU A 53 3.87 -9.21 2.09
C LEU A 53 3.08 -9.06 0.78
N PRO A 54 2.40 -10.11 0.27
CA PRO A 54 1.60 -9.98 -0.93
C PRO A 54 0.50 -8.93 -0.76
N LEU A 55 0.19 -8.21 -1.83
CA LEU A 55 -0.71 -7.06 -1.79
C LEU A 55 -2.10 -7.45 -1.27
N GLU A 56 -2.60 -8.60 -1.69
CA GLU A 56 -3.91 -9.13 -1.35
C GLU A 56 -4.03 -9.35 0.17
N HIS A 57 -2.97 -9.83 0.82
CA HIS A 57 -2.94 -9.97 2.29
C HIS A 57 -2.85 -8.61 3.00
N VAL A 58 -2.21 -7.61 2.39
CA VAL A 58 -2.19 -6.24 2.93
C VAL A 58 -3.59 -5.63 2.86
N LEU A 59 -4.28 -5.82 1.73
CA LEU A 59 -5.62 -5.32 1.45
C LEU A 59 -6.73 -6.09 2.18
N GLY A 60 -6.50 -7.36 2.49
CA GLY A 60 -7.50 -8.28 3.03
C GLY A 60 -8.50 -8.80 1.98
N TRP A 61 -8.19 -8.60 0.70
CA TRP A 61 -8.99 -9.08 -0.43
C TRP A 61 -8.14 -9.13 -1.71
N ALA A 62 -8.59 -9.90 -2.70
CA ALA A 62 -8.02 -9.97 -4.04
C ALA A 62 -9.07 -9.60 -5.10
N GLU A 63 -8.64 -8.96 -6.19
CA GLU A 63 -9.50 -8.81 -7.36
C GLU A 63 -9.46 -10.10 -8.18
N PHE A 64 -10.64 -10.65 -8.49
CA PHE A 64 -10.78 -11.82 -9.33
C PHE A 64 -11.97 -11.64 -10.26
N CYS A 65 -11.74 -11.63 -11.57
CA CYS A 65 -12.77 -11.42 -12.59
C CYS A 65 -13.65 -10.17 -12.34
N GLY A 66 -13.04 -9.08 -11.86
CA GLY A 66 -13.75 -7.83 -11.54
C GLY A 66 -14.53 -7.85 -10.22
N LEU A 67 -14.41 -8.91 -9.42
CA LEU A 67 -15.01 -9.03 -8.09
C LEU A 67 -13.94 -8.94 -7.01
N ARG A 68 -14.31 -8.42 -5.82
CA ARG A 68 -13.45 -8.47 -4.63
C ARG A 68 -13.77 -9.71 -3.81
N ILE A 69 -12.77 -10.55 -3.58
CA ILE A 69 -12.87 -11.81 -2.82
C ILE A 69 -12.01 -11.71 -1.57
N ALA A 70 -12.56 -12.08 -0.40
CA ALA A 70 -11.91 -12.00 0.91
C ALA A 70 -11.90 -13.36 1.62
#